data_AF-A0A061NLX5-F1
#
_entry.id   AF-A0A061NLX5-F1
#
_cell.length_a   1.000
_cell.length_b   1.000
_cell.length_c   1.000
_cell.angle_alpha   90.00
_cell.angle_beta   90.00
_cell.angle_gamma   90.00
#
_symmetry.space_group_name_H-M   'P 1'
#
loop_
_entity.id
_entity.type
_entity.pdbx_description
1 polymer ?
#
loop_
_entity_poly.entity_id
_entity_poly.type
_entity_poly.pdbx_seq_one_letter_code
_entity_poly.pdbx_strand_id
1 'polypeptide(L)'
;MVSYAILGALGTAFMFLSFPLPFLTATPFLSIDFSEIPVLLAAILFSPVAALPSQVLKSLFIHYLWGRATRIGMVTNFTASLAFVLPIAYIYRRYRTTRSLVVGVGVGTFSLTVILSVLNYFVFLPAYVWLVEMPFTPEIMMTMVLAGILPFNLMKGILVGAVFVPVFLKLYPLLQKQKIGAGLKKQPVNE
;
A
#
# COMPACT_ATOMS: atom_id res chain seq x y z
N MET A 1 -7.56 14.25 -13.42
CA MET A 1 -8.30 14.24 -12.14
C MET A 1 -9.31 13.10 -12.07
N VAL A 2 -10.16 12.90 -13.09
CA VAL A 2 -11.15 11.80 -13.13
C VAL A 2 -10.53 10.41 -12.92
N SER A 3 -9.42 10.08 -13.57
CA SER A 3 -8.76 8.76 -13.42
C SER A 3 -8.25 8.50 -11.99
N TYR A 4 -7.83 9.54 -11.26
CA TYR A 4 -7.38 9.40 -9.87
C TYR A 4 -8.55 9.09 -8.93
N ALA A 5 -9.70 9.70 -9.18
CA ALA A 5 -10.93 9.44 -8.43
C ALA A 5 -11.45 8.02 -8.68
N ILE A 6 -11.45 7.56 -9.95
CA ILE A 6 -11.86 6.18 -10.29
C ILE A 6 -10.91 5.16 -9.65
N LEU A 7 -9.59 5.36 -9.72
CA LEU A 7 -8.62 4.45 -9.09
C LEU A 7 -8.70 4.49 -7.56
N GLY A 8 -8.95 5.66 -6.97
CA GLY A 8 -9.24 5.78 -5.54
C GLY A 8 -10.50 5.00 -5.13
N ALA A 9 -11.59 5.15 -5.89
CA ALA A 9 -12.84 4.43 -5.66
C ALA A 9 -12.70 2.91 -5.84
N LEU A 10 -11.96 2.45 -6.86
CA LEU A 10 -11.64 1.03 -7.03
C LEU A 10 -10.77 0.50 -5.88
N GLY A 11 -9.83 1.30 -5.39
CA GLY A 11 -9.07 0.99 -4.18
C GLY A 11 -10.00 0.75 -2.99
N THR A 12 -10.94 1.66 -2.75
CA THR A 12 -11.96 1.50 -1.71
C THR A 12 -12.77 0.22 -1.90
N ALA A 13 -13.21 -0.07 -3.13
CA ALA A 13 -13.98 -1.27 -3.43
C ALA A 13 -13.23 -2.56 -3.06
N PHE A 14 -11.93 -2.61 -3.34
CA PHE A 14 -11.09 -3.77 -3.01
C PHE A 14 -10.90 -3.97 -1.51
N MET A 15 -11.07 -2.93 -0.68
CA MET A 15 -11.03 -3.10 0.77
C MET A 15 -12.22 -3.91 1.29
N PHE A 16 -13.36 -3.95 0.58
CA PHE A 16 -14.49 -4.79 0.99
C PHE A 16 -14.19 -6.29 0.86
N LEU A 17 -13.17 -6.63 0.07
CA LEU A 17 -12.65 -7.99 -0.06
C LEU A 17 -11.52 -8.26 0.93
N SER A 18 -11.38 -7.42 1.98
CA SER A 18 -10.35 -7.62 2.99
C SER A 18 -10.62 -8.86 3.84
N PHE A 19 -9.55 -9.56 4.19
CA PHE A 19 -9.61 -10.75 5.03
C PHE A 19 -8.50 -10.71 6.08
N PRO A 20 -8.78 -11.15 7.33
CA PRO A 20 -7.74 -11.31 8.34
C PRO A 20 -6.86 -12.51 8.00
N LEU A 21 -5.61 -12.49 8.48
CA LEU A 21 -4.74 -13.67 8.39
C LEU A 21 -5.07 -14.65 9.53
N PRO A 22 -5.46 -15.92 9.23
CA PRO A 22 -5.92 -16.86 10.25
C PRO A 22 -4.92 -17.16 11.37
N PHE A 23 -3.62 -17.04 11.08
CA PHE A 23 -2.54 -17.31 12.04
C PHE A 23 -2.14 -16.08 12.88
N LEU A 24 -2.64 -14.88 12.57
CA LEU A 24 -2.37 -13.64 13.31
C LEU A 24 -3.52 -13.26 14.24
N THR A 25 -3.92 -14.21 15.09
CA THR A 25 -5.05 -14.05 16.02
C THR A 25 -4.82 -12.96 17.08
N ALA A 26 -3.56 -12.68 17.42
CA ALA A 26 -3.17 -11.65 18.39
C ALA A 26 -3.27 -10.21 17.86
N THR A 27 -3.49 -10.01 16.55
CA THR A 27 -3.58 -8.69 15.91
C THR A 27 -4.83 -8.58 15.03
N PRO A 28 -6.04 -8.55 15.63
CA PRO A 28 -7.31 -8.59 14.88
C PRO A 28 -7.59 -7.32 14.05
N PHE A 29 -6.80 -6.27 14.24
CA PHE A 29 -6.86 -5.02 13.49
C PHE A 29 -6.06 -5.05 12.17
N LEU A 30 -5.32 -6.14 11.91
CA LEU A 30 -4.55 -6.32 10.67
C LEU A 30 -5.34 -7.16 9.67
N SER A 31 -5.69 -6.54 8.54
CA SER A 31 -6.40 -7.20 7.44
C SER A 31 -5.63 -7.05 6.14
N ILE A 32 -5.57 -8.12 5.35
CA ILE A 32 -5.02 -8.08 4.00
C ILE A 32 -6.12 -7.65 3.04
N ASP A 33 -5.76 -6.78 2.11
CA ASP A 33 -6.58 -6.35 1.00
C ASP A 33 -5.69 -6.04 -0.21
N PHE A 34 -6.30 -5.93 -1.39
CA PHE A 34 -5.61 -5.62 -2.63
C PHE A 34 -5.80 -4.16 -3.07
N SER A 35 -6.27 -3.29 -2.17
CA SER A 35 -6.60 -1.89 -2.49
C SER A 35 -5.40 -1.04 -2.96
N GLU A 36 -4.20 -1.57 -2.76
CA GLU A 36 -2.93 -0.95 -3.18
C GLU A 36 -2.72 -1.09 -4.69
N ILE A 37 -3.39 -2.03 -5.35
CA ILE A 37 -3.26 -2.26 -6.80
C ILE A 37 -3.71 -1.03 -7.60
N PRO A 38 -4.94 -0.48 -7.41
CA PRO A 38 -5.35 0.76 -8.08
C PRO A 38 -4.44 1.96 -7.78
N VAL A 39 -3.94 2.07 -6.54
CA VAL A 39 -3.05 3.16 -6.12
C VAL A 39 -1.68 3.04 -6.81
N LEU A 40 -1.14 1.83 -6.91
CA LEU A 40 0.09 1.54 -7.66
C LEU A 40 -0.08 1.83 -9.16
N LEU A 41 -1.24 1.47 -9.74
CA LEU A 41 -1.54 1.83 -11.14
C LEU A 41 -1.52 3.34 -11.32
N ALA A 42 -2.15 4.11 -10.41
CA ALA A 42 -2.12 5.57 -10.47
C ALA A 42 -0.68 6.10 -10.39
N ALA A 43 0.11 5.58 -9.44
CA ALA A 43 1.48 5.98 -9.19
C ALA A 43 2.40 5.74 -10.40
N ILE A 44 2.26 4.57 -11.04
CA ILE A 44 3.09 4.18 -12.17
C ILE A 44 2.67 4.93 -13.44
N LEU A 45 1.36 4.96 -13.74
CA LEU A 45 0.85 5.49 -15.01
C LEU A 45 0.98 7.01 -15.13
N PHE A 46 0.79 7.73 -14.02
CA PHE A 46 0.74 9.18 -14.04
C PHE A 46 2.00 9.78 -13.41
N SER A 47 2.19 9.62 -12.10
CA SER A 47 3.40 10.00 -11.37
C SER A 47 3.38 9.41 -9.95
N PRO A 48 4.53 9.26 -9.26
CA PRO A 48 4.53 8.77 -7.87
C PRO A 48 3.63 9.62 -6.96
N VAL A 49 3.61 10.94 -7.18
CA VAL A 49 2.79 11.90 -6.42
C VAL A 49 1.30 11.77 -6.77
N ALA A 50 0.96 11.31 -7.97
CA ALA A 50 -0.43 11.08 -8.37
C ALA A 50 -1.12 9.96 -7.58
N ALA A 51 -0.36 9.16 -6.83
CA ALA A 51 -0.91 8.19 -5.88
C ALA A 51 -1.56 8.85 -4.66
N LEU A 52 -1.10 10.05 -4.26
CA LEU A 52 -1.54 10.72 -3.04
C LEU A 52 -3.05 10.99 -3.04
N PRO A 53 -3.66 11.60 -4.08
CA PRO A 53 -5.10 11.86 -4.07
C PRO A 53 -5.92 10.57 -4.03
N SER A 54 -5.53 9.54 -4.79
CA SER A 54 -6.20 8.24 -4.78
C SER A 54 -6.13 7.58 -3.40
N GLN A 55 -4.99 7.67 -2.73
CA GLN A 55 -4.80 7.13 -1.38
C GLN A 55 -5.58 7.94 -0.32
N VAL A 56 -5.58 9.27 -0.40
CA VAL A 56 -6.36 10.13 0.50
C VAL A 56 -7.84 9.79 0.39
N LEU A 57 -8.37 9.73 -0.84
CA LEU A 57 -9.76 9.36 -1.07
C LEU A 57 -10.05 7.97 -0.49
N LYS A 58 -9.22 6.97 -0.80
CA LYS A 58 -9.38 5.62 -0.25
C LYS A 58 -9.47 5.63 1.27
N SER A 59 -8.50 6.27 1.94
CA SER A 59 -8.42 6.36 3.39
C SER A 59 -9.60 7.13 4.01
N LEU A 60 -10.15 8.14 3.33
CA LEU A 60 -11.35 8.84 3.79
C LEU A 60 -12.61 7.97 3.66
N PHE A 61 -12.80 7.32 2.52
CA PHE A 61 -13.97 6.47 2.29
C PHE A 61 -14.05 5.31 3.30
N ILE A 62 -12.94 4.64 3.60
CA ILE A 62 -12.92 3.59 4.64
C ILE A 62 -13.31 4.13 6.02
N HIS A 63 -12.82 5.32 6.38
CA HIS A 63 -13.13 5.92 7.67
C HIS A 63 -14.63 6.18 7.81
N TYR A 64 -15.27 6.74 6.78
CA TYR A 64 -16.71 7.01 6.79
C TYR A 64 -17.58 5.75 6.69
N LEU A 65 -17.17 4.75 5.91
CA LEU A 65 -18.00 3.57 5.64
C LEU A 65 -17.96 2.54 6.77
N TRP A 66 -16.80 2.31 7.37
CA TRP A 66 -16.68 1.24 8.38
C TRP A 66 -16.91 1.72 9.81
N GLY A 67 -16.79 3.02 10.12
CA GLY A 67 -16.96 3.59 11.46
C GLY A 67 -16.03 3.02 12.55
N ARG A 68 -15.31 1.93 12.25
CA ARG A 68 -14.45 1.12 13.12
C ARG A 68 -12.96 1.44 12.94
N ALA A 69 -12.59 2.09 11.84
CA ALA A 69 -11.23 2.59 11.68
C ALA A 69 -11.06 3.81 12.58
N THR A 70 -10.40 3.62 13.72
CA THR A 70 -9.93 4.73 14.54
C THR A 70 -9.15 5.71 13.65
N ARG A 71 -9.14 7.01 14.01
CA ARG A 71 -8.32 8.01 13.28
C ARG A 71 -6.88 7.54 13.07
N ILE A 72 -6.36 6.73 14.00
CA ILE A 72 -5.06 6.07 13.93
C ILE A 72 -5.01 5.06 12.78
N GLY A 73 -5.99 4.16 12.65
CA GLY A 73 -6.03 3.18 11.56
C GLY A 73 -6.05 3.84 10.17
N MET A 74 -6.74 4.98 10.02
CA MET A 74 -6.70 5.77 8.79
C MET A 74 -5.28 6.26 8.46
N VAL A 75 -4.58 6.85 9.44
CA VAL A 75 -3.21 7.34 9.29
C VAL A 75 -2.22 6.19 9.06
N THR A 76 -2.39 5.06 9.75
CA THR A 76 -1.57 3.86 9.56
C THR A 76 -1.73 3.30 8.15
N ASN A 77 -2.97 3.18 7.64
CA ASN A 77 -3.23 2.70 6.28
C ASN A 77 -2.65 3.65 5.23
N PHE A 78 -2.82 4.97 5.43
CA PHE A 78 -2.23 5.99 4.57
C PHE A 78 -0.70 5.85 4.50
N THR A 79 -0.06 5.77 5.66
CA THR A 79 1.40 5.63 5.78
C THR A 79 1.91 4.34 5.15
N ALA A 80 1.23 3.20 5.39
CA ALA A 80 1.55 1.92 4.77
C ALA A 80 1.51 1.98 3.24
N SER A 81 0.46 2.58 2.69
CA SER A 81 0.34 2.74 1.24
C SER A 81 1.49 3.57 0.68
N LEU A 82 1.84 4.71 1.28
CA LEU A 82 2.96 5.52 0.80
C LEU A 82 4.31 4.79 0.89
N ALA A 83 4.58 4.14 2.02
CA ALA A 83 5.80 3.38 2.26
C ALA A 83 5.99 2.24 1.23
N PHE A 84 4.89 1.66 0.75
CA PHE A 84 4.89 0.62 -0.26
C PHE A 84 4.93 1.16 -1.69
N VAL A 85 4.02 2.07 -2.03
CA VAL A 85 3.73 2.52 -3.41
C VAL A 85 4.85 3.38 -3.99
N LEU A 86 5.35 4.33 -3.21
CA LEU A 86 6.31 5.32 -3.70
C LEU A 86 7.62 4.71 -4.21
N PRO A 87 8.32 3.83 -3.47
CA PRO A 87 9.55 3.19 -3.96
C PRO A 87 9.29 2.34 -5.22
N ILE A 88 8.18 1.59 -5.27
CA ILE A 88 7.81 0.78 -6.44
C ILE A 88 7.65 1.67 -7.66
N ALA A 89 6.84 2.72 -7.53
CA ALA A 89 6.54 3.64 -8.62
C ALA A 89 7.80 4.39 -9.09
N TYR A 90 8.65 4.82 -8.17
CA TYR A 90 9.90 5.51 -8.50
C TYR A 90 10.85 4.62 -9.31
N ILE A 91 11.14 3.41 -8.80
CA ILE A 91 12.06 2.46 -9.45
C ILE A 91 11.54 2.05 -10.82
N TYR A 92 10.26 1.67 -10.92
CA TYR A 92 9.69 1.26 -12.20
C TYR A 92 9.68 2.41 -13.21
N ARG A 93 9.31 3.64 -12.80
CA ARG A 93 9.30 4.77 -13.74
C ARG A 93 10.70 5.18 -14.19
N ARG A 94 11.74 4.94 -13.39
CA ARG A 94 13.13 5.20 -13.77
C ARG A 94 13.60 4.25 -14.86
N TYR A 95 13.38 2.94 -14.70
CA TYR A 95 13.97 1.92 -15.57
C TYR A 95 13.00 1.30 -16.59
N ARG A 96 11.70 1.28 -16.29
CA ARG A 96 10.59 0.85 -17.18
C ARG A 96 10.78 -0.56 -17.76
N THR A 97 11.23 -1.50 -16.91
CA THR A 97 11.35 -2.93 -17.26
C THR A 97 10.59 -3.80 -16.27
N THR A 98 10.21 -5.01 -16.69
CA THR A 98 9.63 -6.01 -15.78
C THR A 98 10.54 -6.29 -14.59
N ARG A 99 11.87 -6.36 -14.81
CA ARG A 99 12.86 -6.52 -13.74
C ARG A 99 12.78 -5.37 -12.72
N SER A 100 12.69 -4.13 -13.20
CA SER A 100 12.54 -2.96 -12.30
C SER A 100 11.22 -2.96 -11.54
N LEU A 101 10.15 -3.53 -12.09
CA LEU A 101 8.88 -3.68 -11.38
C LEU A 101 9.02 -4.68 -10.22
N VAL A 102 9.61 -5.85 -10.48
CA VAL A 102 9.81 -6.90 -9.47
C VAL A 102 10.77 -6.43 -8.38
N VAL A 103 11.89 -5.80 -8.76
CA VAL A 103 12.83 -5.19 -7.78
C VAL A 103 12.13 -4.08 -7.00
N GLY A 104 11.35 -3.24 -7.69
CA GLY A 104 10.55 -2.19 -7.06
C GLY A 104 9.63 -2.75 -5.98
N VAL A 105 8.89 -3.83 -6.28
CA VAL A 105 8.02 -4.54 -5.31
C VAL A 105 8.83 -5.03 -4.12
N GLY A 106 10.00 -5.64 -4.32
CA GLY A 106 10.86 -6.07 -3.22
C GLY A 106 11.29 -4.90 -2.31
N VAL A 107 11.74 -3.80 -2.91
CA VAL A 107 12.12 -2.57 -2.17
C VAL A 107 10.92 -1.95 -1.47
N GLY A 108 9.75 -1.92 -2.11
CA GLY A 108 8.51 -1.44 -1.52
C GLY A 108 8.05 -2.29 -0.34
N THR A 109 8.10 -3.61 -0.44
CA THR A 109 7.79 -4.52 0.67
C THR A 109 8.74 -4.30 1.83
N PHE A 110 10.05 -4.15 1.57
CA PHE A 110 11.03 -3.86 2.61
C PHE A 110 10.76 -2.52 3.30
N SER A 111 10.55 -1.46 2.50
CA SER A 111 10.20 -0.12 2.98
C SER A 111 8.93 -0.12 3.83
N LEU A 112 7.85 -0.75 3.33
CA LEU A 112 6.61 -0.97 4.07
C LEU A 112 6.88 -1.63 5.42
N THR A 113 7.59 -2.76 5.42
CA THR A 113 7.82 -3.57 6.61
C THR A 113 8.62 -2.81 7.67
N VAL A 114 9.72 -2.16 7.28
CA VAL A 114 10.58 -1.42 8.21
C VAL A 114 9.85 -0.20 8.76
N ILE A 115 9.29 0.64 7.89
CA ILE A 115 8.61 1.88 8.31
C ILE A 115 7.43 1.55 9.23
N LEU A 116 6.61 0.56 8.89
CA LEU A 116 5.45 0.22 9.72
C LEU A 116 5.85 -0.46 11.02
N SER A 117 6.92 -1.25 11.06
CA SER A 117 7.40 -1.83 12.31
C SER A 117 7.86 -0.74 13.28
N VAL A 118 8.68 0.20 12.79
CA VAL A 118 9.19 1.33 13.58
C VAL A 118 8.05 2.24 14.04
N LEU A 119 7.20 2.69 13.13
CA LEU A 119 6.12 3.61 13.48
C LEU A 119 5.03 2.96 14.33
N ASN A 120 4.78 1.66 14.21
CA ASN A 120 3.86 1.01 15.13
C ASN A 120 4.40 0.99 16.56
N TYR A 121 5.69 0.73 16.76
CA TYR A 121 6.27 0.73 18.10
C TYR A 121 6.26 2.13 18.74
N PHE A 122 6.66 3.16 18.00
CA PHE A 122 6.86 4.51 18.56
C PHE A 122 5.65 5.44 18.43
N VAL A 123 4.71 5.18 17.53
CA VAL A 123 3.64 6.14 17.20
C VAL A 123 2.25 5.48 17.24
N PHE A 124 2.00 4.47 16.41
CA PHE A 124 0.64 3.98 16.20
C PHE A 124 0.10 3.14 17.36
N LEU A 125 0.87 2.20 17.91
CA LEU A 125 0.44 1.43 19.08
C LEU A 125 0.35 2.30 20.35
N PRO A 126 1.32 3.20 20.67
CA PRO A 126 1.17 4.12 21.79
C PRO A 126 -0.07 5.00 21.68
N ALA A 127 -0.34 5.55 20.49
CA ALA A 127 -1.53 6.35 20.26
C ALA A 127 -2.82 5.52 20.42
N TYR A 128 -2.80 4.24 20.01
CA TYR A 128 -3.94 3.34 20.13
C TYR A 128 -4.23 2.98 21.59
N VAL A 129 -3.18 2.64 22.34
CA VAL A 129 -3.22 2.39 23.79
C VAL A 129 -3.78 3.59 24.54
N TRP A 130 -3.30 4.80 24.19
CA TRP A 130 -3.80 6.03 24.78
C TRP A 130 -5.28 6.29 24.47
N LEU A 131 -5.74 5.99 23.26
CA LEU A 131 -7.12 6.21 22.84
C LEU A 131 -8.12 5.20 23.45
N VAL A 132 -7.70 3.95 23.64
CA VAL A 132 -8.56 2.84 24.10
C VAL A 132 -8.40 2.59 25.60
N GLU A 133 -7.54 3.36 26.28
CA GLU A 133 -7.25 3.26 27.72
C GLU A 133 -6.85 1.84 28.17
N MET A 134 -6.26 1.06 27.25
CA MET A 134 -5.84 -0.31 27.51
C MET A 134 -4.33 -0.35 27.77
N PRO A 135 -3.87 -0.69 28.98
CA PRO A 135 -2.44 -0.64 29.30
C PRO A 135 -1.68 -1.78 28.63
N PHE A 136 -0.96 -1.48 27.55
CA PHE A 136 0.06 -2.37 27.01
C PHE A 136 1.43 -1.98 27.57
N THR A 137 2.17 -2.98 28.05
CA THR A 137 3.57 -2.78 28.44
C THR A 137 4.45 -2.66 27.20
N PRO A 138 5.63 -2.04 27.30
CA PRO A 138 6.60 -2.00 26.19
C PRO A 138 6.94 -3.38 25.61
N GLU A 139 6.95 -4.43 26.45
CA GLU A 139 7.21 -5.81 26.04
C GLU A 139 6.07 -6.38 25.19
N ILE A 140 4.82 -6.11 25.57
CA ILE A 140 3.64 -6.51 24.79
C ILE A 140 3.68 -5.81 23.43
N MET A 141 3.94 -4.50 23.41
CA MET A 141 4.01 -3.72 22.18
C MET A 141 5.12 -4.21 21.25
N MET A 142 6.31 -4.51 21.81
CA MET A 142 7.41 -5.09 21.05
C MET A 142 7.03 -6.45 20.45
N THR A 143 6.36 -7.29 21.23
CA THR A 143 5.88 -8.60 20.77
C THR A 143 4.86 -8.46 19.64
N MET A 144 3.89 -7.54 19.76
CA MET A 144 2.92 -7.25 18.70
C MET A 144 3.60 -6.76 17.42
N VAL A 145 4.65 -5.95 17.55
CA VAL A 145 5.42 -5.46 16.40
C VAL A 145 6.18 -6.60 15.72
N LEU A 146 6.99 -7.35 16.47
CA LEU A 146 7.88 -8.37 15.91
C LEU A 146 7.14 -9.63 15.43
N ALA A 147 6.15 -10.09 16.20
CA ALA A 147 5.43 -11.33 15.90
C ALA A 147 4.14 -11.12 15.09
N GLY A 148 3.60 -9.90 15.06
CA GLY A 148 2.37 -9.57 14.34
C GLY A 148 2.61 -8.64 13.15
N ILE A 149 2.96 -7.39 13.42
CA ILE A 149 2.98 -6.31 12.42
C ILE A 149 4.08 -6.51 11.38
N LEU A 150 5.28 -6.90 11.80
CA LEU A 150 6.41 -7.13 10.91
C LEU A 150 6.12 -8.27 9.91
N PRO A 151 5.76 -9.50 10.34
CA PRO A 151 5.45 -10.58 9.41
C PRO A 151 4.21 -10.28 8.57
N PHE A 152 3.19 -9.62 9.14
CA PHE A 152 2.02 -9.16 8.40
C PHE A 152 2.39 -8.27 7.22
N ASN A 153 3.19 -7.21 7.44
CA ASN A 153 3.54 -6.25 6.40
C ASN A 153 4.42 -6.87 5.31
N LEU A 154 5.34 -7.76 5.71
CA LEU A 154 6.15 -8.54 4.78
C LEU A 154 5.26 -9.38 3.85
N MET A 155 4.32 -10.14 4.43
CA MET A 155 3.37 -10.95 3.68
C MET A 155 2.45 -10.12 2.81
N LYS A 156 1.92 -9.00 3.33
CA LYS A 156 1.08 -8.07 2.58
C LYS A 156 1.79 -7.59 1.33
N GLY A 157 3.04 -7.13 1.46
CA GLY A 157 3.82 -6.68 0.32
C GLY A 157 4.07 -7.78 -0.73
N ILE A 158 4.37 -9.01 -0.29
CA ILE A 158 4.55 -10.17 -1.17
C ILE A 158 3.25 -10.49 -1.93
N LEU A 159 2.13 -10.63 -1.22
CA LEU A 159 0.84 -11.02 -1.81
C LEU A 159 0.32 -9.96 -2.77
N VAL A 160 0.35 -8.69 -2.37
CA VAL A 160 -0.04 -7.57 -3.24
C VAL A 160 0.89 -7.52 -4.46
N GLY A 161 2.19 -7.67 -4.27
CA GLY A 161 3.16 -7.73 -5.36
C GLY A 161 2.93 -8.87 -6.35
N ALA A 162 2.66 -10.07 -5.85
CA ALA A 162 2.39 -11.27 -6.63
C ALA A 162 1.16 -11.11 -7.54
N VAL A 163 0.13 -10.40 -7.07
CA VAL A 163 -1.06 -10.08 -7.89
C VAL A 163 -0.79 -8.88 -8.79
N PHE A 164 -0.12 -7.84 -8.29
CA PHE A 164 0.07 -6.60 -9.01
C PHE A 164 0.92 -6.75 -10.27
N VAL A 165 2.05 -7.47 -10.20
CA VAL A 165 2.97 -7.64 -11.33
C VAL A 165 2.28 -8.21 -12.59
N PRO A 166 1.59 -9.36 -12.54
CA PRO A 166 0.91 -9.91 -13.73
C PRO A 166 -0.24 -9.01 -14.21
N VAL A 167 -1.01 -8.41 -13.29
CA VAL A 167 -2.08 -7.47 -13.63
C VAL A 167 -1.51 -6.27 -14.41
N PHE A 168 -0.43 -5.68 -13.90
CA PHE A 168 0.22 -4.54 -14.54
C PHE A 168 0.76 -4.91 -15.93
N LEU A 169 1.48 -6.04 -16.07
CA LEU A 169 2.04 -6.48 -17.35
C LEU A 169 0.96 -6.72 -18.41
N LYS A 170 -0.21 -7.21 -18.02
CA LYS A 170 -1.34 -7.44 -18.94
C LYS A 170 -2.06 -6.14 -19.31
N LEU A 171 -2.22 -5.21 -18.37
CA LEU A 171 -2.90 -3.93 -18.60
C LEU A 171 -2.02 -2.91 -19.34
N TYR A 172 -0.71 -2.92 -19.10
CA TYR A 172 0.20 -1.90 -19.63
C TYR A 172 0.15 -1.76 -21.17
N PRO A 173 0.15 -2.83 -21.98
CA PRO A 173 0.00 -2.73 -23.44
C PRO A 173 -1.34 -2.13 -23.88
N LEU A 174 -2.43 -2.44 -23.16
CA LEU A 174 -3.77 -1.92 -23.46
C LEU A 174 -3.85 -0.41 -23.19
N LEU A 175 -3.25 0.02 -22.08
CA LEU A 175 -3.21 1.43 -21.69
C LEU A 175 -2.37 2.27 -22.65
N GLN A 176 -1.26 1.71 -23.17
CA GLN A 176 -0.46 2.36 -24.20
C GLN A 176 -1.24 2.60 -25.50
N LYS A 177 -2.06 1.63 -25.94
CA LYS A 177 -2.92 1.78 -27.13
C LYS A 177 -3.92 2.93 -26.98
N GLN A 178 -4.42 3.17 -25.76
CA GLN A 178 -5.36 4.25 -25.46
C GLN A 178 -4.68 5.60 -25.16
N LYS A 179 -3.35 5.71 -25.34
CA LYS A 179 -2.53 6.91 -24.99
C LYS A 179 -2.61 7.31 -23.51
N ILE A 180 -3.05 6.41 -22.62
CA ILE A 180 -3.06 6.63 -21.18
C ILE A 180 -1.64 6.39 -20.64
N GLY A 181 -1.11 7.34 -19.86
CA GLY A 181 0.27 7.29 -19.36
C GLY A 181 1.32 7.62 -20.42
N ALA A 182 1.01 8.53 -21.35
CA ALA A 182 1.90 8.95 -22.45
C ALA A 182 3.32 9.40 -22.01
N GLY A 183 3.51 9.81 -20.75
CA GLY A 183 4.82 10.10 -20.14
C GLY A 183 5.69 8.87 -19.82
N LEU A 184 5.21 7.65 -20.10
CA LEU A 184 5.94 6.40 -19.93
C LEU A 184 6.62 5.89 -21.21
N LYS A 185 6.60 6.64 -22.32
CA LYS A 185 7.36 6.28 -23.52
C LYS A 185 8.84 6.08 -23.16
N LYS A 186 9.43 4.96 -23.58
CA LYS A 186 10.88 4.77 -23.57
C LYS A 186 11.48 5.89 -24.41
N GLN A 187 12.45 6.65 -23.86
CA GLN A 187 13.37 7.36 -24.73
C GLN A 187 14.09 6.31 -25.58
N PRO A 188 14.25 6.51 -26.90
CA PRO A 188 15.10 5.65 -27.69
C PRO A 188 16.48 5.62 -27.02
N VAL A 189 17.00 4.41 -26.80
CA VAL A 189 18.40 4.25 -26.44
C VAL A 189 19.14 4.72 -27.68
N ASN A 190 19.73 5.91 -27.62
CA ASN A 190 20.60 6.37 -28.69
C ASN A 190 21.73 5.35 -28.78
N GLU A 191 21.80 4.67 -29.93
CA GLU A 191 22.89 3.80 -30.35
C GLU A 191 24.19 4.61 -30.51
#